data_AF-A0A645GEH5-F1
#
_entry.id   AF-A0A645GEH5-F1
#
_cell.length_a   1.000
_cell.length_b   1.000
_cell.length_c   1.000
_cell.angle_alpha   90.00
_cell.angle_beta   90.00
_cell.angle_gamma   90.00
#
_symmetry.space_group_name_H-M   'P 1'
#
loop_
_entity.id
_entity.type
_entity.pdbx_description
1 polymer ?
#
loop_
_entity_poly.entity_id
_entity_poly.type
_entity_poly.pdbx_seq_one_letter_code
_entity_poly.pdbx_strand_id
1 'polypeptide(L)'
;MWGEISDKSKFALDDSGRYPEATTFLMTGENLKYLLAILNSKLGEFAFNQIGTKTGMGTNRWKKYTLESFFVKVPSKEEKNLIEMLVDKILIDANEQNIASLDNAIYRIYHLSEEEIMFIEAQ
;
A
#
# COMPACT_ATOMS: atom_id res chain seq x y z
N MET A 1 -1.76 -3.78 9.97
CA MET A 1 -3.20 -3.81 10.33
C MET A 1 -3.98 -2.99 9.33
N TRP A 2 -5.22 -3.36 9.03
CA TRP A 2 -6.12 -2.55 8.19
C TRP A 2 -7.58 -2.85 8.53
N GLY A 3 -8.45 -1.86 8.36
CA GLY A 3 -9.90 -2.03 8.51
C GLY A 3 -10.52 -2.65 7.26
N GLU A 4 -11.62 -3.38 7.42
CA GLU A 4 -12.30 -4.02 6.29
C GLU A 4 -12.88 -3.00 5.29
N ILE A 5 -13.40 -1.86 5.75
CA ILE A 5 -14.11 -0.90 4.92
C ILE A 5 -13.38 0.44 5.00
N SER A 6 -12.91 0.93 3.85
CA SER A 6 -12.28 2.24 3.72
C SER A 6 -12.43 2.75 2.30
N ASP A 7 -12.63 4.05 2.15
CA ASP A 7 -12.67 4.75 0.86
C ASP A 7 -11.30 4.72 0.16
N LYS A 8 -10.22 4.78 0.95
CA LYS A 8 -8.83 4.76 0.47
C LYS A 8 -8.00 3.69 1.16
N SER A 9 -6.79 3.46 0.67
CA SER A 9 -5.82 2.63 1.37
C SER A 9 -5.42 3.26 2.72
N LYS A 10 -5.52 2.48 3.80
CA LYS A 10 -5.21 2.90 5.19
C LYS A 10 -4.56 1.76 5.96
N PHE A 11 -3.46 1.24 5.44
CA PHE A 11 -2.67 0.22 6.14
C PHE A 11 -1.76 0.88 7.17
N ALA A 12 -1.68 0.28 8.34
CA ALA A 12 -0.81 0.72 9.43
C ALA A 12 0.16 -0.39 9.85
N LEU A 13 1.38 0.00 10.18
CA LEU A 13 2.36 -0.86 10.83
C LEU A 13 2.28 -0.64 12.35
N ASP A 14 2.21 -1.73 13.11
CA ASP A 14 2.28 -1.68 14.56
C ASP A 14 3.56 -2.36 15.02
N ASP A 15 4.39 -1.60 15.74
CA ASP A 15 5.69 -2.02 16.28
C ASP A 15 5.64 -2.18 17.82
N SER A 16 4.53 -1.80 18.47
CA SER A 16 4.42 -1.79 19.92
C SER A 16 3.45 -2.85 20.48
N GLY A 17 2.97 -3.79 19.65
CA GLY A 17 2.13 -4.91 20.10
C GLY A 17 0.73 -4.49 20.56
N ARG A 18 0.12 -3.52 19.87
CA ARG A 18 -1.25 -3.06 20.13
C ARG A 18 -2.26 -4.09 19.66
N TYR A 19 -3.39 -4.13 20.37
CA TYR A 19 -4.53 -4.97 19.98
C TYR A 19 -5.49 -4.13 19.13
N PRO A 20 -5.80 -4.55 17.89
CA PRO A 20 -6.78 -3.85 17.10
C PRO A 20 -8.20 -4.13 17.61
N GLU A 21 -9.08 -3.15 17.42
CA GLU A 21 -10.51 -3.28 17.71
C GLU A 21 -11.18 -4.26 16.72
N ALA A 22 -12.39 -4.72 17.06
CA ALA A 22 -13.17 -5.63 16.22
C ALA A 22 -13.24 -5.16 14.75
N THR A 23 -13.32 -6.11 13.81
CA THR A 23 -13.37 -5.88 12.34
C THR A 23 -12.09 -5.34 11.69
N THR A 24 -10.95 -5.49 12.37
CA THR A 24 -9.62 -5.23 11.81
C THR A 24 -8.94 -6.53 11.39
N PHE A 25 -8.21 -6.48 10.27
CA PHE A 25 -7.33 -7.56 9.85
C PHE A 25 -5.87 -7.28 10.22
N LEU A 26 -5.12 -8.36 10.44
CA LEU A 26 -3.72 -8.31 10.82
C LEU A 26 -2.90 -9.22 9.90
N MET A 27 -1.70 -8.74 9.56
CA MET A 27 -0.72 -9.45 8.76
C MET A 27 0.59 -9.44 9.56
N THR A 28 1.20 -10.62 9.69
CA THR A 28 2.50 -10.83 10.32
C THR A 28 3.43 -11.49 9.32
N GLY A 29 4.74 -11.33 9.52
CA GLY A 29 5.75 -11.92 8.65
C GLY A 29 6.94 -10.99 8.44
N GLU A 30 7.67 -11.23 7.37
CA GLU A 30 8.83 -10.44 6.96
C GLU A 30 8.43 -9.35 5.96
N ASN A 31 9.30 -8.35 5.75
CA ASN A 31 9.13 -7.29 4.75
C ASN A 31 7.86 -6.44 4.92
N LEU A 32 7.35 -6.32 6.15
CA LEU A 32 6.09 -5.61 6.43
C LEU A 32 6.15 -4.14 6.04
N LYS A 33 7.30 -3.46 6.18
CA LYS A 33 7.48 -2.07 5.73
C LYS A 33 7.39 -1.94 4.20
N TYR A 34 7.95 -2.89 3.47
CA TYR A 34 7.82 -2.93 2.01
C TYR A 34 6.36 -3.14 1.58
N LEU A 35 5.66 -4.10 2.20
CA LEU A 35 4.24 -4.34 1.93
C LEU A 35 3.39 -3.12 2.30
N LEU A 36 3.67 -2.48 3.43
CA LEU A 36 3.02 -1.23 3.86
C LEU A 36 3.15 -0.15 2.78
N ALA A 37 4.35 0.03 2.21
CA ALA A 37 4.59 0.98 1.14
C ALA A 37 3.77 0.69 -0.11
N ILE A 38 3.82 -0.55 -0.60
CA ILE A 38 3.09 -0.94 -1.81
C ILE A 38 1.59 -0.75 -1.60
N LEU A 39 1.03 -1.25 -0.51
CA LEU A 39 -0.40 -1.21 -0.25
C LEU A 39 -0.94 0.21 -0.06
N ASN A 40 -0.15 1.13 0.51
CA ASN A 40 -0.52 2.54 0.67
C ASN A 40 -0.12 3.43 -0.53
N SER A 41 0.55 2.89 -1.56
CA SER A 41 0.90 3.65 -2.76
C SER A 41 -0.29 3.86 -3.69
N LYS A 42 -0.21 4.86 -4.57
CA LYS A 42 -1.23 5.07 -5.62
C LYS A 42 -1.39 3.86 -6.53
N LEU A 43 -0.28 3.21 -6.91
CA LEU A 43 -0.31 1.98 -7.69
C LEU A 43 -1.04 0.86 -6.93
N GLY A 44 -0.76 0.71 -5.64
CA GLY A 44 -1.37 -0.33 -4.81
C GLY A 44 -2.87 -0.15 -4.65
N GLU A 45 -3.30 1.08 -4.38
CA GLU A 45 -4.72 1.42 -4.30
C GLU A 45 -5.42 1.19 -5.65
N PHE A 46 -4.83 1.68 -6.74
CA PHE A 46 -5.34 1.44 -8.09
C PHE A 46 -5.48 -0.05 -8.41
N ALA A 47 -4.43 -0.84 -8.18
CA ALA A 47 -4.44 -2.27 -8.44
C ALA A 47 -5.48 -3.00 -7.58
N PHE A 48 -5.61 -2.62 -6.31
CA PHE A 48 -6.63 -3.20 -5.43
C PHE A 48 -8.04 -2.86 -5.93
N ASN A 49 -8.28 -1.66 -6.43
CA ASN A 49 -9.58 -1.25 -6.95
C ASN A 49 -10.06 -2.08 -8.15
N GLN A 50 -9.14 -2.74 -8.89
CA GLN A 50 -9.50 -3.63 -10.00
C GLN A 50 -10.00 -5.01 -9.55
N ILE A 51 -9.58 -5.46 -8.37
CA ILE A 51 -9.92 -6.80 -7.82
C ILE A 51 -10.85 -6.73 -6.60
N GLY A 52 -10.94 -5.54 -5.99
CA GLY A 52 -11.70 -5.25 -4.79
C GLY A 52 -13.20 -5.23 -5.04
N THR A 53 -13.95 -5.70 -4.03
CA THR A 53 -15.41 -5.51 -4.02
C THR A 53 -15.75 -4.18 -3.37
N LYS A 54 -16.80 -3.53 -3.85
CA LYS A 54 -17.34 -2.30 -3.26
C LYS A 54 -18.61 -2.60 -2.46
N THR A 55 -18.89 -1.78 -1.46
CA THR A 55 -20.19 -1.79 -0.77
C THR A 55 -21.28 -1.26 -1.72
N GLY A 56 -22.56 -1.40 -1.35
CA GLY A 56 -23.66 -0.78 -2.09
C GLY A 56 -23.58 0.75 -2.23
N MET A 57 -22.71 1.40 -1.43
CA MET A 57 -22.44 2.85 -1.47
C MET A 57 -21.10 3.18 -2.14
N GLY A 58 -20.45 2.22 -2.81
CA GLY A 58 -19.22 2.44 -3.58
C GLY A 58 -17.91 2.42 -2.79
N THR A 59 -17.93 2.17 -1.47
CA THR A 59 -16.72 2.10 -0.63
C THR A 59 -15.98 0.80 -0.82
N ASN A 60 -14.65 0.82 -0.90
CA ASN A 60 -13.86 -0.39 -1.06
C ASN A 60 -13.92 -1.29 0.18
N ARG A 61 -13.98 -2.61 -0.07
CA ARG A 61 -13.89 -3.65 0.95
C ARG A 61 -12.55 -4.38 0.84
N TRP A 62 -11.67 -4.10 1.78
CA TRP A 62 -10.33 -4.68 1.93
C TRP A 62 -10.39 -6.07 2.59
N LYS A 63 -11.12 -6.99 1.95
CA LYS A 63 -11.27 -8.37 2.44
C LYS A 63 -9.96 -9.14 2.36
N LYS A 64 -9.73 -10.02 3.35
CA LYS A 64 -8.57 -10.91 3.41
C LYS A 64 -8.33 -11.68 2.10
N TYR A 65 -9.35 -12.37 1.57
CA TYR A 65 -9.18 -13.21 0.37
C TYR A 65 -8.78 -12.39 -0.88
N THR A 66 -9.26 -11.15 -0.99
CA THR A 66 -8.88 -10.24 -2.08
C THR A 66 -7.43 -9.82 -1.92
N LEU A 67 -7.03 -9.46 -0.70
CA LEU A 67 -5.65 -9.07 -0.41
C LEU A 67 -4.67 -10.24 -0.61
N GLU A 68 -5.06 -11.48 -0.29
CA GLU A 68 -4.26 -12.68 -0.56
C GLU A 68 -4.10 -12.96 -2.06
N SER A 69 -4.99 -12.43 -2.90
CA SER A 69 -4.88 -12.50 -4.36
C SER A 69 -4.10 -11.32 -4.97
N PHE A 70 -3.66 -10.37 -4.15
CA PHE A 70 -2.97 -9.16 -4.60
C PHE A 70 -1.53 -9.49 -5.03
N PHE A 71 -1.18 -9.13 -6.26
CA PHE A 71 0.15 -9.40 -6.81
C PHE A 71 1.16 -8.34 -6.37
N VAL A 72 2.14 -8.77 -5.57
CA VAL A 72 3.28 -7.93 -5.15
C VAL A 72 4.55 -8.45 -5.78
N LYS A 73 5.33 -7.57 -6.40
CA LYS A 73 6.68 -7.91 -6.89
C LYS A 73 7.56 -8.25 -5.69
N VAL A 74 8.22 -9.40 -5.74
CA VAL A 74 9.28 -9.74 -4.77
C VAL A 74 10.47 -8.81 -5.01
N PRO A 75 10.84 -7.95 -4.04
CA PRO A 75 11.90 -6.98 -4.25
C PRO A 75 13.28 -7.64 -4.17
N SER A 76 14.23 -7.10 -4.94
CA SER A 76 15.65 -7.26 -4.66
C SER A 76 16.03 -6.61 -3.33
N LYS A 77 17.24 -6.90 -2.84
CA LYS A 77 17.73 -6.33 -1.58
C LYS A 77 17.86 -4.80 -1.68
N GLU A 78 18.33 -4.28 -2.81
CA GLU A 78 18.44 -2.84 -3.03
C GLU A 78 17.07 -2.15 -3.07
N GLU A 79 16.11 -2.71 -3.81
CA GLU A 79 14.74 -2.17 -3.89
C GLU A 79 14.05 -2.17 -2.53
N LYS A 80 14.19 -3.27 -1.78
CA LYS A 80 13.64 -3.35 -0.42
C LYS A 80 14.23 -2.25 0.47
N ASN A 81 15.56 -2.12 0.51
CA ASN A 81 16.22 -1.12 1.34
C ASN A 81 15.82 0.31 0.97
N LEU A 82 15.69 0.59 -0.34
CA LEU A 82 15.24 1.89 -0.83
C LEU A 82 13.83 2.22 -0.33
N ILE A 83 12.90 1.28 -0.48
CA ILE A 83 11.51 1.47 -0.06
C ILE A 83 11.40 1.60 1.47
N GLU A 84 12.10 0.76 2.23
CA GLU A 84 12.08 0.85 3.69
C GLU A 84 12.66 2.18 4.20
N MET A 85 13.72 2.69 3.57
CA MET A 85 14.27 4.02 3.87
C MET A 85 13.25 5.14 3.60
N LEU A 86 12.52 5.07 2.48
CA LEU A 86 11.50 6.07 2.14
C LEU A 86 10.31 6.01 3.10
N VAL A 87 9.90 4.80 3.50
CA VAL A 87 8.87 4.61 4.54
C VAL A 87 9.33 5.24 5.86
N ASP A 88 10.56 4.97 6.30
CA ASP A 88 11.09 5.54 7.53
C ASP A 88 11.13 7.07 7.48
N LYS A 89 11.43 7.65 6.32
CA LYS A 89 11.35 9.11 6.11
C LYS A 89 9.93 9.64 6.25
N ILE A 90 8.93 8.95 5.69
CA ILE A 90 7.51 9.32 5.81
C ILE A 90 7.01 9.19 7.25
N LEU A 91 7.46 8.17 7.99
CA LEU A 91 7.10 7.98 9.39
C LEU A 91 7.64 9.12 10.28
N ILE A 92 8.79 9.71 9.93
CA ILE A 92 9.35 10.87 10.62
C ILE A 92 8.65 12.17 10.19
N ASP A 93 8.42 12.34 8.89
CA ASP A 93 7.82 13.54 8.30
C ASP A 93 6.87 13.17 7.15
N ALA A 94 5.59 13.10 7.48
CA ALA A 94 4.51 12.75 6.56
C ALA A 94 4.10 13.97 5.73
N ASN A 95 4.93 14.33 4.75
CA ASN A 95 4.65 15.39 3.78
C ASN A 95 4.41 14.83 2.36
N GLU A 96 3.75 15.63 1.52
CA GLU A 96 3.38 15.24 0.16
C GLU A 96 4.60 14.89 -0.71
N GLN A 97 5.73 15.57 -0.51
CA GLN A 97 6.96 15.31 -1.26
C GLN A 97 7.56 13.93 -0.95
N ASN A 98 7.55 13.53 0.32
CA ASN A 98 8.05 12.22 0.75
C ASN A 98 7.14 11.11 0.23
N ILE A 99 5.82 11.30 0.28
CA ILE A 99 4.83 10.36 -0.28
C ILE A 99 5.03 10.23 -1.80
N ALA A 100 5.11 11.35 -2.52
CA ALA A 100 5.35 11.33 -3.96
C ALA A 100 6.70 10.68 -4.34
N SER A 101 7.72 10.83 -3.49
CA SER A 101 9.02 10.16 -3.69
C SER A 101 8.90 8.64 -3.58
N LEU A 102 8.06 8.16 -2.64
CA LEU A 102 7.76 6.74 -2.49
C LEU A 102 6.99 6.20 -3.72
N ASP A 103 5.93 6.89 -4.14
CA ASP A 103 5.15 6.49 -5.32
C ASP A 103 6.04 6.40 -6.56
N ASN A 104 6.90 7.40 -6.79
CA ASN A 104 7.85 7.40 -7.91
C ASN A 104 8.84 6.24 -7.85
N ALA A 105 9.32 5.87 -6.66
CA ALA A 105 10.20 4.72 -6.50
C ALA A 105 9.46 3.42 -6.85
N ILE A 106 8.20 3.29 -6.44
CA ILE A 106 7.36 2.13 -6.74
C ILE A 106 7.09 2.03 -8.25
N TYR A 107 6.74 3.13 -8.92
CA TYR A 107 6.55 3.13 -10.38
C TYR A 107 7.79 2.65 -11.13
N ARG A 108 8.99 3.06 -10.69
CA ARG A 108 10.26 2.61 -11.27
C ARG A 108 10.51 1.12 -11.05
N ILE A 109 10.20 0.60 -9.86
CA ILE A 109 10.33 -0.84 -9.53
C ILE A 109 9.43 -1.69 -10.44
N TYR A 110 8.26 -1.17 -10.80
CA TYR A 110 7.31 -1.82 -11.70
C TYR A 110 7.50 -1.48 -13.18
N HIS A 111 8.51 -0.66 -13.52
CA HIS A 111 8.83 -0.24 -14.89
C HIS A 111 7.65 0.40 -15.63
N LEU A 112 6.83 1.18 -14.93
CA LEU A 112 5.70 1.88 -15.52
C LEU A 112 6.17 3.02 -16.44
N SER A 113 5.49 3.16 -17.57
CA SER A 113 5.62 4.28 -18.49
C SER A 113 4.96 5.55 -17.94
N GLU A 114 5.32 6.71 -18.50
CA GLU A 114 4.70 7.99 -18.12
C GLU A 114 3.19 8.00 -18.38
N GLU A 115 2.74 7.37 -19.48
CA GLU A 115 1.31 7.25 -19.81
C GLU A 115 0.54 6.42 -18.76
N GLU A 116 1.12 5.30 -18.30
CA GLU A 116 0.52 4.46 -17.26
C GLU A 116 0.49 5.19 -15.91
N ILE A 117 1.57 5.90 -15.56
CA ILE A 117 1.62 6.71 -14.33
C ILE A 117 0.53 7.78 -14.38
N MET A 118 0.43 8.55 -15.47
CA MET A 118 -0.60 9.57 -15.63
C MET A 118 -2.01 8.98 -15.53
N PHE A 119 -2.24 7.80 -16.11
CA PHE A 119 -3.54 7.12 -16.02
C PHE A 119 -3.88 6.73 -14.58
N ILE A 120 -2.92 6.18 -13.83
CA ILE A 120 -3.09 5.78 -12.43
C ILE A 120 -3.36 7.00 -11.54
N GLU A 121 -2.64 8.10 -11.75
CA GLU A 121 -2.78 9.31 -10.93
C GLU A 121 -4.09 10.07 -11.17
N ALA A 122 -4.76 9.81 -12.30
CA ALA A 122 -6.03 10.43 -12.66
C ALA A 122 -7.28 9.71 -12.09
N GLN A 123 -7.10 8.57 -11.42
CA GLN A 123 -8.20 7.76 -10.85
C GLN A 123 -8.74 8.29 -9.53
#